data_AF-A0A7X2YYA8-F1
#
_entry.id   AF-A0A7X2YYA8-F1
#
_cell.length_a   1.000
_cell.length_b   1.000
_cell.length_c   1.000
_cell.angle_alpha   90.00
_cell.angle_beta   90.00
_cell.angle_gamma   90.00
#
_symmetry.space_group_name_H-M   'P 1'
#
loop_
_entity.id
_entity.type
_entity.pdbx_description
1 polymer ?
#
loop_
_entity_poly.entity_id
_entity_poly.type
_entity_poly.pdbx_seq_one_letter_code
_entity_poly.pdbx_strand_id
1 'polypeptide(L)'
;MWQQDHTIQQQTSNRLKDELNFAYSEVDIAGIDKKEFYAHSSLNGDNKAIDYADFSLRPPKPKYEVTLAPNRGGHIRKRDNDMEYKILNDLAARLDKLNDPSKARGKIKLFTEIDTCASCSRIIKQFHTDYPNIDIEVIHNGD
;
A
#
# COMPACT_ATOMS: atom_id res chain seq x y z
N MET A 1 -14.01 -7.42 18.69
CA MET A 1 -14.82 -7.85 17.54
C MET A 1 -15.17 -6.61 16.76
N TRP A 2 -14.47 -6.45 15.63
CA TRP A 2 -14.70 -5.56 14.48
C TRP A 2 -15.88 -4.60 14.56
N GLN A 3 -15.60 -3.35 14.92
CA GLN A 3 -16.56 -2.24 14.81
C GLN A 3 -15.92 -0.94 14.33
N GLN A 4 -14.62 -0.98 13.94
CA GLN A 4 -13.87 0.18 13.45
C GLN A 4 -13.84 0.29 11.91
N ASP A 5 -14.04 -0.81 11.17
CA ASP A 5 -13.95 -0.83 9.69
C ASP A 5 -14.90 0.15 8.99
N HIS A 6 -16.09 0.37 9.54
CA HIS A 6 -17.07 1.29 8.95
C HIS A 6 -16.71 2.77 9.18
N THR A 7 -15.90 3.07 10.20
CA THR A 7 -15.53 4.44 10.57
C THR A 7 -14.39 4.95 9.71
N ILE A 8 -13.39 4.11 9.40
CA ILE A 8 -12.25 4.50 8.57
C ILE A 8 -12.73 4.78 7.14
N GLN A 9 -13.52 3.88 6.54
CA GLN A 9 -14.16 4.14 5.24
C GLN A 9 -15.05 5.40 5.28
N GLN A 10 -15.80 5.66 6.36
CA GLN A 10 -16.62 6.88 6.49
C GLN A 10 -15.80 8.17 6.69
N GLN A 11 -14.70 8.11 7.43
CA GLN A 11 -13.86 9.27 7.74
C GLN A 11 -13.02 9.71 6.54
N THR A 12 -12.52 8.78 5.71
CA THR A 12 -11.93 9.13 4.40
C THR A 12 -12.99 9.43 3.33
N SER A 13 -14.21 8.91 3.48
CA SER A 13 -15.34 9.09 2.55
C SER A 13 -15.73 10.56 2.31
N ASN A 14 -15.51 11.49 3.23
CA ASN A 14 -15.93 12.88 3.00
C ASN A 14 -14.90 13.75 2.25
N ARG A 15 -13.65 13.29 2.05
CA ARG A 15 -12.59 14.11 1.42
C ARG A 15 -12.19 13.68 0.01
N LEU A 16 -12.53 12.47 -0.43
CA LEU A 16 -11.97 11.87 -1.67
C LEU A 16 -13.03 11.18 -2.56
N LYS A 17 -14.32 11.45 -2.33
CA LYS A 17 -15.44 10.61 -2.80
C LYS A 17 -15.72 10.57 -4.30
N ASP A 18 -14.97 11.28 -5.11
CA ASP A 18 -15.21 11.31 -6.55
C ASP A 18 -14.05 10.62 -7.30
N GLU A 19 -14.34 9.37 -7.73
CA GLU A 19 -13.72 8.67 -8.88
C GLU A 19 -12.32 8.02 -8.75
N LEU A 20 -11.70 7.95 -7.57
CA LEU A 20 -10.28 7.56 -7.47
C LEU A 20 -10.01 6.42 -6.48
N ASN A 21 -9.18 5.46 -6.92
CA ASN A 21 -8.90 4.26 -6.14
C ASN A 21 -8.14 4.58 -4.84
N PHE A 22 -8.62 4.01 -3.72
CA PHE A 22 -8.03 4.08 -2.38
C PHE A 22 -7.54 2.71 -1.91
N ALA A 23 -6.52 2.71 -1.05
CA ALA A 23 -6.12 1.52 -0.30
C ALA A 23 -5.76 1.88 1.14
N TYR A 24 -5.97 0.90 2.01
CA TYR A 24 -5.67 0.97 3.44
C TYR A 24 -4.88 -0.26 3.84
N SER A 25 -3.98 -0.12 4.80
CA SER A 25 -3.28 -1.26 5.36
C SER A 25 -3.10 -1.16 6.87
N GLU A 26 -3.49 -2.23 7.56
CA GLU A 26 -3.16 -2.47 8.96
C GLU A 26 -1.83 -3.22 9.03
N VAL A 27 -0.91 -2.71 9.84
CA VAL A 27 0.44 -3.24 9.99
C VAL A 27 0.71 -3.55 11.44
N ASP A 28 0.83 -4.84 11.74
CA ASP A 28 1.30 -5.34 13.03
C ASP A 28 2.65 -6.03 12.85
N ILE A 29 3.72 -5.23 12.80
CA ILE A 29 5.09 -5.70 12.69
C ILE A 29 5.90 -5.17 13.88
N ALA A 30 6.68 -6.05 14.50
CA ALA A 30 7.59 -5.67 15.57
C ALA A 30 8.64 -4.64 15.09
N GLY A 31 8.76 -3.52 15.80
CA GLY A 31 9.69 -2.43 15.44
C GLY A 31 9.13 -1.40 14.45
N ILE A 32 7.89 -1.56 13.98
CA ILE A 32 7.21 -0.57 13.16
C ILE A 32 6.13 0.12 14.00
N ASP A 33 6.34 1.40 14.30
CA ASP A 33 5.42 2.19 15.15
C ASP A 33 4.14 2.62 14.40
N LYS A 34 4.25 2.92 13.11
CA LYS A 34 3.10 3.29 12.28
C LYS A 34 2.27 2.03 11.97
N LYS A 35 1.05 1.97 12.49
CA LYS A 35 0.16 0.81 12.37
C LYS A 35 -0.82 0.88 11.20
N GLU A 36 -0.99 2.04 10.62
CA GLU A 36 -1.95 2.28 9.55
C GLU A 36 -1.30 3.01 8.40
N PHE A 37 -1.53 2.53 7.18
CA PHE A 37 -1.05 3.14 5.95
C PHE A 37 -2.21 3.39 5.02
N TYR A 38 -2.16 4.53 4.33
CA TYR A 38 -3.20 4.99 3.42
C TYR A 38 -2.54 5.35 2.10
N ALA A 39 -3.15 5.00 0.98
CA ALA A 39 -2.68 5.45 -0.32
C ALA A 39 -3.85 5.74 -1.24
N HIS A 40 -3.63 6.68 -2.15
CA HIS A 40 -4.64 7.14 -3.09
C HIS A 40 -3.99 7.33 -4.47
N SER A 41 -4.69 6.91 -5.51
CA SER A 41 -4.14 6.88 -6.89
C SER A 41 -3.66 8.26 -7.38
N SER A 42 -4.35 9.36 -7.02
CA SER A 42 -3.96 10.72 -7.41
C SER A 42 -2.90 11.38 -6.51
N LEU A 43 -2.61 10.81 -5.34
CA LEU A 43 -1.65 11.40 -4.41
C LEU A 43 -0.25 10.85 -4.67
N ASN A 44 0.55 11.63 -5.41
CA ASN A 44 1.89 11.20 -5.85
C ASN A 44 3.04 12.02 -5.25
N GLY A 45 2.74 13.02 -4.41
CA GLY A 45 3.73 13.93 -3.80
C GLY A 45 4.10 15.15 -4.65
N ASP A 46 3.43 15.32 -5.78
CA ASP A 46 3.44 16.49 -6.66
C ASP A 46 2.45 17.59 -6.21
N ASN A 47 1.37 17.21 -5.52
CA ASN A 47 0.40 18.13 -4.92
C ASN A 47 0.93 18.78 -3.62
N LYS A 48 1.74 19.83 -3.77
CA LYS A 48 2.39 20.58 -2.66
C LYS A 48 1.45 21.36 -1.74
N ALA A 49 0.15 21.44 -2.04
CA ALA A 49 -0.80 22.31 -1.34
C ALA A 49 -1.43 21.69 -0.09
N ILE A 50 -1.32 20.37 0.10
CA ILE A 50 -1.94 19.64 1.21
C ILE A 50 -0.87 18.77 1.83
N ASP A 51 -0.78 18.81 3.16
CA ASP A 51 0.06 17.87 3.91
C ASP A 51 -0.58 16.48 3.85
N TYR A 52 0.16 15.53 3.27
CA TYR A 52 -0.22 14.13 3.14
C TYR A 52 0.74 13.24 3.95
N ALA A 53 1.31 13.73 5.04
CA ALA A 53 2.27 12.98 5.88
C ALA A 53 1.79 11.57 6.26
N ASP A 54 0.47 11.37 6.38
CA ASP A 54 -0.12 10.08 6.72
C ASP A 54 -0.28 9.13 5.53
N PHE A 55 -0.19 9.61 4.30
CA PHE A 55 -0.31 8.80 3.08
C PHE A 55 1.05 8.27 2.60
N SER A 56 1.04 7.04 2.11
CA SER A 56 2.09 6.50 1.28
C SER A 56 1.97 7.08 -0.13
N LEU A 57 3.01 7.79 -0.55
CA LEU A 57 3.10 8.47 -1.84
C LEU A 57 3.97 7.67 -2.82
N ARG A 58 4.09 8.16 -4.06
CA ARG A 58 5.03 7.58 -5.01
C ARG A 58 6.45 7.73 -4.48
N PRO A 59 7.19 6.62 -4.24
CA PRO A 59 8.54 6.72 -3.70
C PRO A 59 9.48 7.34 -4.74
N PRO A 60 10.34 8.30 -4.38
CA PRO A 60 11.32 8.88 -5.30
C PRO A 60 12.44 7.89 -5.64
N LYS A 61 12.70 6.92 -4.75
CA LYS A 61 13.65 5.83 -4.92
C LYS A 61 12.99 4.53 -4.40
N PRO A 62 12.19 3.83 -5.22
CA PRO A 62 11.57 2.58 -4.81
C PRO A 62 12.62 1.50 -4.58
N LYS A 63 12.35 0.61 -3.63
CA LYS A 63 13.05 -0.67 -3.50
C LYS A 63 12.54 -1.67 -4.54
N TYR A 64 11.22 -1.67 -4.76
CA TYR A 64 10.55 -2.53 -5.73
C TYR A 64 10.08 -1.74 -6.93
N GLU A 65 10.65 -2.01 -8.09
CA GLU A 65 10.25 -1.38 -9.34
C GLU A 65 8.94 -1.95 -9.88
N VAL A 66 8.07 -1.08 -10.37
CA VAL A 66 6.87 -1.47 -11.10
C VAL A 66 7.19 -1.95 -12.50
N THR A 67 6.31 -2.77 -13.06
CA THR A 67 6.29 -3.04 -14.50
C THR A 67 5.05 -2.48 -15.16
N LEU A 68 5.07 -2.53 -16.49
CA LEU A 68 3.89 -2.41 -17.30
C LEU A 68 2.91 -3.55 -16.99
N ALA A 69 1.65 -3.20 -16.77
CA ALA A 69 0.54 -4.13 -16.66
C ALA A 69 -0.75 -3.50 -17.22
N PRO A 70 -1.72 -4.29 -17.69
CA PRO A 70 -3.01 -3.76 -18.14
C PRO A 70 -3.79 -3.15 -16.98
N ASN A 71 -4.49 -2.05 -17.24
CA ASN A 71 -5.57 -1.58 -16.37
C ASN A 71 -6.88 -2.34 -16.67
N ARG A 72 -7.98 -2.01 -15.97
CA ARG A 72 -9.31 -2.63 -16.19
C ARG A 72 -9.82 -2.53 -17.64
N GLY A 73 -9.40 -1.49 -18.38
CA GLY A 73 -9.71 -1.32 -19.79
C GLY A 73 -8.75 -2.03 -20.76
N GLY A 74 -7.81 -2.84 -20.27
CA GLY A 74 -6.82 -3.55 -21.08
C GLY A 74 -5.64 -2.70 -21.56
N HIS A 75 -5.58 -1.42 -21.20
CA HIS A 75 -4.48 -0.54 -21.59
C HIS A 75 -3.25 -0.80 -20.74
N ILE A 76 -2.15 -1.14 -21.39
CA ILE A 76 -0.85 -1.34 -20.74
C ILE A 76 -0.32 0.00 -20.23
N ARG A 77 -0.08 0.09 -18.93
CA ARG A 77 0.47 1.29 -18.28
C ARG A 77 1.49 0.92 -17.21
N LYS A 78 2.40 1.86 -16.91
CA LYS A 78 3.23 1.79 -15.71
C LYS A 78 2.32 1.89 -14.49
N ARG A 79 2.55 1.03 -13.50
CA ARG A 79 1.70 0.88 -12.31
C ARG A 79 2.26 1.62 -11.08
N ASP A 80 2.99 2.71 -11.31
CA ASP A 80 3.61 3.53 -10.25
C ASP A 80 2.62 4.43 -9.48
N ASN A 81 1.36 4.46 -9.91
CA ASN A 81 0.26 5.08 -9.19
C ASN A 81 -0.52 4.11 -8.30
N ASP A 82 -0.29 2.81 -8.44
CA ASP A 82 -1.01 1.81 -7.69
C ASP A 82 -0.71 1.94 -6.20
N MET A 83 -1.74 1.77 -5.39
CA MET A 83 -1.65 2.04 -3.96
C MET A 83 -0.82 0.97 -3.25
N GLU A 84 -0.91 -0.29 -3.70
CA GLU A 84 -0.11 -1.41 -3.20
C GLU A 84 1.38 -1.14 -3.43
N TYR A 85 1.74 -0.59 -4.60
CA TYR A 85 3.10 -0.17 -4.88
C TYR A 85 3.60 0.91 -3.91
N LYS A 86 2.76 1.92 -3.65
CA LYS A 86 3.10 3.01 -2.72
C LYS A 86 3.26 2.51 -1.28
N ILE A 87 2.28 1.77 -0.77
CA ILE A 87 2.27 1.24 0.60
C ILE A 87 3.44 0.28 0.83
N LEU A 88 3.67 -0.69 -0.07
CA LEU A 88 4.72 -1.70 0.13
C LEU A 88 6.12 -1.11 0.04
N ASN A 89 6.35 -0.09 -0.80
CA ASN A 89 7.64 0.61 -0.82
C ASN A 89 7.85 1.53 0.40
N ASP A 90 6.81 2.21 0.89
CA ASP A 90 6.89 2.98 2.13
C ASP A 90 7.21 2.06 3.32
N LEU A 91 6.50 0.94 3.42
CA LEU A 91 6.74 -0.04 4.47
C LEU A 91 8.14 -0.67 4.39
N ALA A 92 8.60 -1.03 3.19
CA ALA A 92 9.96 -1.53 2.99
C ALA A 92 11.02 -0.51 3.40
N ALA A 93 10.84 0.78 3.06
CA ALA A 93 11.75 1.85 3.47
C ALA A 93 11.80 2.06 4.99
N ARG A 94 10.75 1.66 5.73
CA ARG A 94 10.73 1.67 7.20
C ARG A 94 11.38 0.41 7.78
N LEU A 95 11.06 -0.76 7.22
CA LEU A 95 11.64 -2.04 7.63
C LEU A 95 13.17 -2.06 7.44
N ASP A 96 13.67 -1.48 6.36
CA ASP A 96 15.10 -1.40 6.09
C ASP A 96 15.89 -0.52 7.08
N LYS A 97 15.20 0.23 7.96
CA LYS A 97 15.82 0.99 9.05
C LYS A 97 15.98 0.16 10.34
N LEU A 98 15.40 -1.03 10.40
CA LEU A 98 15.58 -1.94 11.53
C LEU A 98 16.99 -2.55 11.52
N ASN A 99 17.46 -2.99 12.69
CA ASN A 99 18.80 -3.58 12.83
C ASN A 99 18.98 -4.87 11.99
N ASP A 100 17.93 -5.69 11.87
CA ASP A 100 17.92 -6.91 11.04
C ASP A 100 16.57 -7.04 10.33
N PRO A 101 16.40 -6.37 9.17
CA PRO A 101 15.13 -6.33 8.45
C PRO A 101 14.64 -7.73 8.04
N SER A 102 15.55 -8.65 7.70
CA SER A 102 15.22 -10.02 7.29
C SER A 102 14.57 -10.86 8.39
N LYS A 103 14.78 -10.49 9.66
CA LYS A 103 14.18 -11.11 10.84
C LYS A 103 12.92 -10.40 11.32
N ALA A 104 12.50 -9.30 10.68
CA ALA A 104 11.24 -8.65 11.02
C ALA A 104 10.09 -9.65 10.86
N ARG A 105 9.17 -9.66 11.84
CA ARG A 105 8.03 -10.59 11.89
C ARG A 105 6.76 -9.82 12.15
N GLY A 106 5.67 -10.27 11.55
CA GLY A 106 4.38 -9.63 11.75
C GLY A 106 3.35 -9.99 10.70
N LYS A 107 2.31 -9.16 10.64
CA LYS A 107 1.21 -9.29 9.70
C LYS A 107 0.90 -7.95 9.07
N ILE A 108 0.53 -8.00 7.81
CA ILE A 108 0.01 -6.88 7.04
C ILE A 108 -1.35 -7.33 6.53
N LYS A 109 -2.39 -6.54 6.82
CA LYS A 109 -3.64 -6.61 6.07
C LYS A 109 -3.65 -5.46 5.09
N LEU A 110 -3.81 -5.75 3.81
CA LEU A 110 -3.82 -4.76 2.74
C LEU A 110 -5.18 -4.80 2.06
N PHE A 111 -6.00 -3.79 2.32
CA PHE A 111 -7.26 -3.58 1.63
C PHE A 111 -7.05 -2.74 0.37
N THR A 112 -7.54 -3.24 -0.77
CA THR A 112 -7.53 -2.54 -2.05
C THR A 112 -8.92 -2.57 -2.68
N GLU A 113 -9.37 -1.48 -3.30
CA GLU A 113 -10.69 -1.48 -3.93
C GLU A 113 -10.78 -2.35 -5.19
N ILE A 114 -9.63 -2.66 -5.79
CA ILE A 114 -9.48 -3.46 -7.01
C ILE A 114 -8.40 -4.52 -6.73
N ASP A 115 -8.63 -5.74 -7.20
CA ASP A 115 -7.66 -6.82 -7.13
C ASP A 115 -6.29 -6.43 -7.72
N THR A 116 -5.24 -7.02 -7.17
CA THR A 116 -3.85 -6.69 -7.47
C THR A 116 -3.52 -6.97 -8.93
N CYS A 117 -3.01 -5.96 -9.63
CA CYS A 117 -2.50 -6.19 -10.98
C CYS A 117 -1.20 -7.02 -10.94
N ALA A 118 -0.83 -7.65 -12.06
CA ALA A 118 0.38 -8.47 -12.15
C ALA A 118 1.68 -7.76 -11.71
N SER A 119 1.75 -6.42 -11.85
CA SER A 119 2.89 -5.65 -11.32
C SER A 119 2.91 -5.65 -9.79
N CYS A 120 1.77 -5.44 -9.14
CA CYS A 120 1.65 -5.44 -7.68
C CYS A 120 1.82 -6.84 -7.09
N SER A 121 1.31 -7.88 -7.75
CA SER A 121 1.54 -9.28 -7.32
C SER A 121 3.04 -9.63 -7.33
N ARG A 122 3.82 -9.11 -8.31
CA ARG A 122 5.28 -9.28 -8.28
C ARG A 122 5.91 -8.55 -7.10
N ILE A 123 5.49 -7.32 -6.81
CA ILE A 123 6.00 -6.56 -5.67
C ILE A 123 5.72 -7.29 -4.35
N ILE A 124 4.52 -7.83 -4.17
CA ILE A 124 4.17 -8.65 -2.99
C ILE A 124 5.12 -9.84 -2.86
N LYS A 125 5.41 -10.54 -3.98
CA LYS A 125 6.37 -11.66 -3.98
C LYS A 125 7.79 -11.21 -3.61
N GLN A 126 8.25 -10.07 -4.13
CA GLN A 126 9.57 -9.52 -3.79
C GLN A 126 9.64 -9.10 -2.32
N PHE A 127 8.59 -8.45 -1.81
CA PHE A 127 8.46 -8.10 -0.40
C PHE A 127 8.56 -9.33 0.50
N HIS A 128 7.81 -10.39 0.20
CA HIS A 128 7.89 -11.65 0.95
C HIS A 128 9.27 -12.31 0.86
N THR A 129 10.01 -12.11 -0.24
CA THR A 129 11.38 -12.62 -0.37
C THR A 129 12.34 -11.91 0.59
N ASP A 130 12.21 -10.59 0.72
CA ASP A 130 13.06 -9.78 1.60
C ASP A 130 12.67 -9.89 3.08
N TYR A 131 11.38 -10.10 3.35
CA TYR A 131 10.78 -10.13 4.68
C TYR A 131 9.97 -11.43 4.90
N PRO A 132 10.64 -12.60 4.94
CA PRO A 132 9.98 -13.90 4.86
C PRO A 132 9.14 -14.29 6.09
N ASN A 133 9.17 -13.50 7.15
CA ASN A 133 8.39 -13.75 8.37
C ASN A 133 7.23 -12.75 8.55
N ILE A 134 6.92 -11.99 7.51
CA ILE A 134 5.78 -11.06 7.48
C ILE A 134 4.72 -11.64 6.54
N ASP A 135 3.57 -11.98 7.11
CA ASP A 135 2.43 -12.46 6.33
C ASP A 135 1.66 -11.27 5.75
N ILE A 136 1.31 -11.32 4.46
CA ILE A 136 0.45 -10.32 3.81
C ILE A 136 -0.87 -10.95 3.43
N GLU A 137 -1.94 -10.49 4.06
CA GLU A 137 -3.32 -10.75 3.68
C GLU A 137 -3.77 -9.61 2.76
N VAL A 138 -4.11 -9.93 1.51
CA VAL A 138 -4.70 -8.96 0.57
C VAL A 138 -6.20 -9.17 0.55
N ILE A 139 -6.95 -8.09 0.74
CA ILE A 139 -8.41 -8.08 0.76
C ILE A 139 -8.87 -7.09 -0.29
N HIS A 140 -9.81 -7.48 -1.16
CA HIS A 140 -10.41 -6.59 -2.14
C HIS A 140 -11.93 -6.55 -2.04
N ASN A 141 -12.55 -5.53 -2.65
CA ASN A 141 -14.00 -5.44 -2.70
C ASN A 141 -14.62 -6.71 -3.30
N GLY A 142 -15.49 -7.37 -2.55
CA GLY A 142 -16.19 -8.59 -2.97
C GLY A 142 -15.63 -9.89 -2.40
N ASP A 143 -14.62 -9.83 -1.53
CA ASP A 143 -14.19 -10.95 -0.67
C ASP A 143 -15.16 -11.25 0.48
#